data_AF-T0Z9U1-F1
#
_entry.id   AF-T0Z9U1-F1
#
_cell.length_a   1.000
_cell.length_b   1.000
_cell.length_c   1.000
_cell.angle_alpha   90.00
_cell.angle_beta   90.00
_cell.angle_gamma   90.00
#
_symmetry.space_group_name_H-M   'P 1'
#
loop_
_entity.id
_entity.type
_entity.pdbx_description
1 polymer ?
#
loop_
_entity_poly.entity_id
_entity_poly.type
_entity_poly.pdbx_seq_one_letter_code
_entity_poly.pdbx_strand_id
1 'polypeptide(L)'
;MGITLDYYRILVKNTIGEVPPLDIYQNPTQFAGLIHTNASGTLTPSAAESAYCTPYTQATCGYILANLANVGRMSTDGVDVSITYAQQTRFGEFREDLEGTAITQFQVQNYPGGPQINLVGWYNQGNEPAPRWQHIVRVDWTSPEASGVTGLSNRFYSSYIDENTIAS
;
A
#
# COMPACT_ATOMS: atom_id res chain seq x y z
N MET A 1 19.49 23.98 -15.85
CA MET A 1 18.45 22.94 -16.00
C MET A 1 19.07 21.60 -15.73
N GLY A 2 18.51 20.83 -14.80
CA GLY A 2 18.81 19.43 -14.58
C GLY A 2 17.54 18.61 -14.76
N ILE A 3 17.64 17.51 -15.50
CA ILE A 3 16.55 16.53 -15.63
C ILE A 3 17.18 15.17 -15.38
N THR A 4 16.59 14.39 -14.48
CA THR A 4 16.96 12.99 -14.27
C THR A 4 15.72 12.12 -14.35
N LEU A 5 15.94 10.91 -14.86
CA LEU A 5 14.94 9.89 -15.05
C LEU A 5 15.59 8.56 -14.70
N ASP A 6 15.04 7.86 -13.72
CA ASP A 6 15.52 6.54 -13.35
C ASP A 6 14.36 5.55 -13.25
N TYR A 7 14.63 4.34 -13.73
CA TYR A 7 13.72 3.22 -13.61
C TYR A 7 14.14 2.38 -12.41
N TYR A 8 13.18 2.07 -11.55
CA TYR A 8 13.40 1.19 -10.42
C TYR A 8 12.54 -0.07 -10.54
N ARG A 9 13.10 -1.15 -10.00
CA ARG A 9 12.37 -2.40 -9.76
C ARG A 9 12.85 -3.03 -8.47
N ILE A 10 11.93 -3.21 -7.54
CA ILE A 10 12.19 -3.75 -6.22
C ILE A 10 11.40 -5.05 -6.09
N LEU A 11 12.09 -6.12 -5.69
CA LEU A 11 11.46 -7.39 -5.31
C LEU A 11 11.86 -7.75 -3.89
N VAL A 12 10.86 -7.87 -3.03
CA VAL A 12 10.99 -8.38 -1.66
C VAL A 12 10.35 -9.75 -1.61
N LYS A 13 11.11 -10.74 -1.12
CA LYS A 13 10.65 -12.11 -0.93
C LYS A 13 10.59 -12.42 0.56
N ASN A 14 9.76 -13.37 0.93
CA ASN A 14 9.60 -13.83 2.31
C ASN A 14 9.20 -12.66 3.22
N THR A 15 8.24 -11.86 2.78
CA THR A 15 7.66 -10.83 3.66
C THR A 15 6.96 -11.50 4.82
N ILE A 16 7.24 -11.00 6.03
CA ILE A 16 6.62 -11.51 7.25
C ILE A 16 5.22 -10.91 7.37
N GLY A 17 4.23 -11.76 7.55
CA GLY A 17 2.84 -11.36 7.70
C GLY A 17 1.98 -12.54 8.14
N GLU A 18 0.69 -12.25 8.34
CA GLU A 18 -0.34 -13.24 8.58
C GLU A 18 -1.10 -13.48 7.28
N VAL A 19 -1.62 -14.70 7.09
CA VAL A 19 -2.56 -14.96 5.99
C VAL A 19 -3.90 -14.28 6.33
N PRO A 20 -4.44 -13.42 5.46
CA PRO A 20 -5.71 -12.75 5.70
C PRO A 20 -6.85 -13.76 5.93
N PRO A 21 -7.77 -13.51 6.88
CA PRO A 21 -8.89 -14.41 7.13
C PRO A 21 -9.74 -14.71 5.89
N LEU A 22 -9.92 -13.74 4.98
CA LEU A 22 -10.64 -13.94 3.72
C LEU A 22 -10.00 -15.05 2.86
N ASP A 23 -8.68 -15.06 2.74
CA ASP A 23 -7.96 -16.09 1.99
C ASP A 23 -8.08 -17.47 2.65
N ILE A 24 -8.06 -17.52 3.99
CA ILE A 24 -8.26 -18.73 4.78
C ILE A 24 -9.66 -19.31 4.52
N TYR A 25 -10.70 -18.47 4.55
CA TYR A 25 -12.08 -18.88 4.31
C TYR A 25 -12.34 -19.32 2.87
N GLN A 26 -11.68 -18.70 1.89
CA GLN A 26 -11.81 -19.10 0.48
C GLN A 26 -11.07 -20.42 0.17
N ASN A 27 -10.07 -20.80 0.97
CA ASN A 27 -9.25 -21.99 0.75
C ASN A 27 -9.13 -22.87 2.02
N PRO A 28 -10.25 -23.35 2.59
CA PRO A 28 -10.27 -24.00 3.91
C PRO A 28 -9.49 -25.32 3.95
N THR A 29 -9.35 -26.03 2.84
CA THR A 29 -8.55 -27.26 2.74
C THR A 29 -7.05 -26.97 2.79
N GLN A 30 -6.58 -25.89 2.16
CA GLN A 30 -5.17 -25.49 2.20
C GLN A 30 -4.77 -25.00 3.58
N PHE A 31 -5.67 -24.29 4.26
CA PHE A 31 -5.43 -23.67 5.56
C PHE A 31 -6.08 -24.41 6.73
N ALA A 32 -6.42 -25.69 6.57
CA ALA A 32 -7.09 -26.48 7.60
C ALA A 32 -6.33 -26.47 8.94
N GLY A 33 -5.00 -26.43 8.90
CA GLY A 33 -4.16 -26.34 10.10
C GLY A 33 -4.22 -25.00 10.85
N LEU A 34 -4.82 -23.96 10.25
CA LEU A 34 -5.05 -22.66 10.88
C LEU A 34 -6.46 -22.54 11.46
N ILE A 35 -7.38 -23.43 11.06
CA ILE A 35 -8.79 -23.39 11.46
C ILE A 35 -9.02 -24.39 12.59
N HIS A 36 -9.27 -23.89 13.79
CA HIS A 36 -9.64 -24.71 14.95
C HIS A 36 -11.12 -24.52 15.22
N THR A 37 -11.90 -25.60 15.09
CA THR A 37 -13.33 -25.56 15.37
C THR A 37 -13.61 -25.96 16.81
N ASN A 38 -14.73 -25.48 17.36
CA ASN A 38 -15.28 -25.97 18.61
C ASN A 38 -15.82 -27.41 18.47
N ALA A 39 -16.34 -27.97 19.57
CA ALA A 39 -16.94 -29.30 19.62
C ALA A 39 -18.15 -29.50 18.68
N SER A 40 -18.78 -28.40 18.23
CA SER A 40 -19.88 -28.41 17.26
C SER A 40 -19.40 -28.32 15.81
N GLY A 41 -18.08 -28.26 15.58
CA GLY A 41 -17.48 -28.16 14.25
C GLY A 41 -17.53 -26.76 13.64
N THR A 42 -17.73 -25.71 14.44
CA THR A 42 -17.82 -24.31 13.97
C THR A 42 -16.77 -23.40 14.60
N LEU A 43 -16.56 -22.22 14.01
CA LEU A 43 -15.85 -21.12 14.67
C LEU A 43 -16.73 -20.48 15.74
N THR A 44 -16.11 -19.79 16.71
CA THR A 44 -16.85 -18.98 17.69
C THR A 44 -17.57 -17.86 16.93
N PRO A 45 -18.91 -17.85 16.92
CA PRO A 45 -19.69 -17.07 15.95
C PRO A 45 -19.79 -15.57 16.29
N SER A 46 -19.41 -15.15 17.50
CA SER A 46 -19.51 -13.74 17.90
C SER A 46 -18.41 -13.31 18.87
N ALA A 47 -18.14 -12.00 18.90
CA ALA A 47 -17.23 -11.38 19.87
C ALA A 47 -17.76 -11.46 21.31
N ALA A 48 -19.08 -11.54 21.50
CA ALA A 48 -19.66 -11.75 22.83
C ALA A 48 -19.38 -13.16 23.34
N GLU A 49 -19.43 -14.16 22.46
CA GLU A 49 -19.12 -15.55 22.81
C GLU A 49 -17.61 -15.78 22.99
N SER A 50 -16.77 -15.07 22.23
CA SER A 50 -15.31 -15.15 22.40
C SER A 50 -14.82 -14.64 23.76
N ALA A 51 -15.61 -13.81 24.46
CA ALA A 51 -15.29 -13.38 25.83
C ALA A 51 -15.24 -14.55 26.83
N TYR A 52 -15.95 -15.65 26.56
CA TYR A 52 -15.94 -16.85 27.40
C TYR A 52 -14.80 -17.82 27.04
N CYS A 53 -14.03 -17.54 25.99
CA CYS A 53 -12.95 -18.38 25.49
C CYS A 53 -11.62 -18.08 26.20
N THR A 54 -11.56 -18.37 27.50
CA THR A 54 -10.38 -18.14 28.35
C THR A 54 -10.02 -19.39 29.17
N PRO A 55 -9.02 -20.21 28.74
CA PRO A 55 -8.16 -20.01 27.57
C PRO A 55 -8.89 -20.25 26.25
N TYR A 56 -8.40 -19.66 25.16
CA TYR A 56 -8.99 -19.81 23.82
C TYR A 56 -8.98 -21.25 23.29
N THR A 57 -8.19 -22.13 23.92
CA THR A 57 -8.05 -23.55 23.58
C THR A 57 -9.15 -24.45 24.18
N GLN A 58 -10.17 -23.89 24.84
CA GLN A 58 -11.30 -24.67 25.34
C GLN A 58 -12.06 -25.34 24.19
N ALA A 59 -12.63 -26.52 24.43
CA ALA A 59 -13.37 -27.28 23.40
C ALA A 59 -14.64 -26.55 22.90
N THR A 60 -15.16 -25.59 23.65
CA THR A 60 -16.29 -24.73 23.26
C THR A 60 -15.89 -23.62 22.29
N CYS A 61 -14.60 -23.42 22.06
CA CYS A 61 -14.05 -22.28 21.33
C CYS A 61 -13.48 -22.71 19.99
N GLY A 62 -13.97 -22.08 18.93
CA GLY A 62 -13.36 -22.15 17.60
C GLY A 62 -12.66 -20.84 17.26
N TYR A 63 -11.47 -20.90 16.67
CA TYR A 63 -10.62 -19.76 16.37
C TYR A 63 -9.77 -20.00 15.11
N ILE A 64 -9.24 -18.92 14.56
CA ILE A 64 -8.24 -18.96 13.50
C ILE A 64 -6.88 -18.60 14.10
N LEU A 65 -5.87 -19.44 13.87
CA LEU A 65 -4.48 -19.13 14.21
C LEU A 65 -3.86 -18.25 13.12
N ALA A 66 -3.83 -16.95 13.38
CA ALA A 66 -3.09 -16.00 12.56
C ALA A 66 -1.64 -15.93 13.06
N ASN A 67 -0.78 -16.82 12.57
CA ASN A 67 0.64 -16.82 12.92
C ASN A 67 1.42 -15.95 11.94
N LEU A 68 2.35 -15.15 12.46
CA LEU A 68 3.35 -14.48 11.63
C LEU A 68 4.26 -15.52 10.98
N ALA A 69 4.27 -15.54 9.66
CA ALA A 69 5.12 -16.41 8.86
C ALA A 69 5.69 -15.65 7.66
N ASN A 70 6.68 -16.25 7.00
CA ASN A 70 7.16 -15.76 5.70
C ASN A 70 6.13 -16.10 4.63
N VAL A 71 5.09 -15.29 4.53
CA VAL A 71 3.89 -15.59 3.75
C VAL A 71 3.95 -15.01 2.34
N GLY A 72 4.69 -13.93 2.12
CA GLY A 72 4.45 -13.12 0.92
C GLY A 72 5.65 -12.80 0.06
N ARG A 73 5.30 -12.16 -1.05
CA ARG A 73 6.20 -11.45 -1.95
C ARG A 73 5.59 -10.10 -2.23
N MET A 74 6.43 -9.09 -2.30
CA MET A 74 6.06 -7.76 -2.74
C MET A 74 6.97 -7.38 -3.90
N SER A 75 6.40 -6.83 -4.98
CA SER A 75 7.19 -6.25 -6.06
C SER A 75 6.63 -4.90 -6.47
N THR A 76 7.50 -3.92 -6.62
CA THR A 76 7.15 -2.60 -7.12
C THR A 76 8.10 -2.19 -8.24
N ASP A 77 7.56 -1.58 -9.28
CA ASP A 77 8.36 -0.93 -10.31
C ASP A 77 7.70 0.35 -10.79
N GLY A 78 8.54 1.22 -11.34
CA GLY A 78 8.14 2.55 -11.73
C GLY A 78 9.32 3.37 -12.22
N VAL A 79 9.04 4.65 -12.39
CA VAL A 79 9.98 5.64 -12.90
C VAL A 79 9.96 6.85 -11.98
N ASP A 80 11.13 7.25 -11.52
CA ASP A 80 11.35 8.48 -10.77
C ASP A 80 11.82 9.59 -11.73
N VAL A 81 11.31 10.79 -11.51
CA VAL A 81 11.53 11.97 -12.35
C VAL A 81 11.94 13.12 -11.42
N SER A 82 13.10 13.69 -11.68
CA SER A 82 13.53 14.95 -11.03
C SER A 82 13.81 16.01 -12.09
N ILE A 83 13.21 17.18 -11.92
CA ILE A 83 13.42 18.34 -12.78
C ILE A 83 13.77 19.53 -11.92
N THR A 84 14.92 20.13 -12.19
CA THR A 84 15.36 21.39 -11.60
C THR A 84 15.57 22.42 -12.70
N TYR A 85 14.90 23.55 -12.57
CA TYR A 85 15.00 24.65 -13.51
C TYR A 85 15.17 25.96 -12.77
N ALA A 86 15.95 26.86 -13.36
CA ALA A 86 16.19 28.18 -12.83
C ALA A 86 16.22 29.14 -14.01
N GLN A 87 15.45 30.21 -13.92
CA GLN A 87 15.31 31.19 -14.98
C GLN A 87 15.26 32.61 -14.42
N GLN A 88 16.03 33.49 -15.04
CA GLN A 88 15.96 34.92 -14.78
C GLN A 88 14.94 35.56 -15.72
N THR A 89 13.99 36.30 -15.16
CA THR A 89 12.99 37.06 -15.93
C THR A 89 13.03 38.53 -15.54
N ARG A 90 12.30 39.37 -16.28
CA ARG A 90 12.08 40.79 -15.90
C ARG A 90 11.38 40.96 -14.55
N PHE A 91 10.71 39.93 -14.07
CA PHE A 91 9.97 39.95 -12.82
C PHE A 91 10.77 39.36 -11.64
N GLY A 92 11.99 38.88 -11.87
CA GLY A 92 12.81 38.22 -10.86
C GLY A 92 13.33 36.85 -11.29
N GLU A 93 14.04 36.20 -10.38
CA GLU A 93 14.53 34.83 -10.55
C GLU A 93 13.44 33.85 -10.12
N PHE A 94 13.13 32.88 -10.98
CA PHE A 94 12.31 31.73 -10.63
C PHE A 94 13.19 30.49 -10.53
N ARG A 95 12.94 29.68 -9.50
CA ARG A 95 13.51 28.35 -9.34
C ARG A 95 12.38 27.35 -9.20
N GLU A 96 12.32 26.41 -10.12
CA GLU A 96 11.33 25.36 -10.16
C GLU A 96 11.97 24.01 -9.88
N ASP A 97 11.33 23.24 -9.01
CA ASP A 97 11.76 21.91 -8.57
C ASP A 97 10.56 20.97 -8.63
N LEU A 98 10.69 19.85 -9.34
CA LEU A 98 9.69 18.79 -9.41
C LEU A 98 10.37 17.46 -9.09
N GLU A 99 9.85 16.79 -8.07
CA GLU A 99 10.20 15.41 -7.74
C GLU A 99 8.94 14.57 -7.85
N GLY A 100 8.93 13.61 -8.77
CA GLY A 100 7.76 12.80 -9.08
C GLY A 100 8.09 11.32 -9.27
N THR A 101 7.13 10.47 -8.92
CA THR A 101 7.23 9.01 -9.05
C THR A 101 5.99 8.49 -9.78
N ALA A 102 6.21 7.80 -10.90
CA ALA A 102 5.20 7.06 -11.64
C ALA A 102 5.30 5.57 -11.28
N ILE A 103 4.31 5.03 -10.58
CA ILE A 103 4.28 3.61 -10.18
C ILE A 103 3.52 2.83 -11.26
N THR A 104 4.21 1.90 -11.92
CA THR A 104 3.63 1.07 -13.01
C THR A 104 3.12 -0.26 -12.49
N GLN A 105 3.77 -0.83 -11.48
CA GLN A 105 3.36 -2.07 -10.86
C GLN A 105 3.57 -1.99 -9.35
N PHE A 106 2.59 -2.49 -8.59
CA PHE A 106 2.71 -2.71 -7.15
C PHE A 106 1.92 -3.98 -6.82
N GLN A 107 2.64 -5.10 -6.74
CA GLN A 107 2.05 -6.41 -6.52
C GLN A 107 2.39 -6.95 -5.14
N VAL A 108 1.38 -7.49 -4.47
CA VAL A 108 1.53 -8.21 -3.20
C VAL A 108 1.02 -9.63 -3.33
N GLN A 109 1.54 -10.52 -2.51
CA GLN A 109 1.07 -11.89 -2.36
C GLN A 109 0.83 -12.12 -0.87
N ASN A 110 -0.41 -12.50 -0.52
CA ASN A 110 -0.84 -12.65 0.87
C ASN A 110 -0.35 -13.96 1.51
N TYR A 111 -0.10 -15.01 0.71
CA TYR A 111 0.35 -16.32 1.21
C TYR A 111 1.20 -17.08 0.18
N PRO A 112 2.03 -18.05 0.61
CA PRO A 112 2.96 -18.73 -0.28
C PRO A 112 2.21 -19.49 -1.38
N GLY A 113 2.51 -19.17 -2.63
CA GLY A 113 1.86 -19.79 -3.79
C GLY A 113 0.50 -19.19 -4.15
N GLY A 114 0.01 -18.19 -3.41
CA GLY A 114 -1.20 -17.46 -3.75
C GLY A 114 -1.07 -16.55 -4.96
N PRO A 115 -2.18 -15.95 -5.44
CA PRO A 115 -2.15 -15.00 -6.54
C PRO A 115 -1.35 -13.73 -6.18
N GLN A 116 -0.82 -13.06 -7.20
CA GLN A 116 -0.28 -11.72 -7.05
C GLN A 116 -1.40 -10.69 -7.30
N ILE A 117 -1.60 -9.80 -6.34
CA ILE A 117 -2.64 -8.77 -6.36
C ILE A 117 -1.98 -7.46 -6.75
N ASN A 118 -2.38 -6.87 -7.88
CA ASN A 118 -1.89 -5.55 -8.29
C ASN A 118 -2.73 -4.44 -7.63
N LEU A 119 -2.04 -3.51 -6.97
CA LEU A 119 -2.62 -2.47 -6.11
C LEU A 119 -2.36 -1.07 -6.65
N VAL A 120 -1.88 -0.93 -7.89
CA VAL A 120 -1.66 0.39 -8.51
C VAL A 120 -2.99 1.09 -8.76
N GLY A 121 -3.31 2.04 -7.90
CA GLY A 121 -4.51 2.88 -7.88
C GLY A 121 -5.79 2.11 -7.58
N TRP A 122 -5.71 0.96 -6.91
CA TRP A 122 -6.83 0.09 -6.58
C TRP A 122 -6.61 -0.53 -5.20
N TYR A 123 -7.53 -0.28 -4.27
CA TYR A 123 -7.60 -1.01 -3.00
C TYR A 123 -8.20 -2.39 -3.29
N ASN A 124 -7.61 -3.46 -2.77
CA ASN A 124 -8.06 -4.82 -3.11
C ASN A 124 -7.73 -5.83 -2.00
N GLN A 125 -8.70 -6.62 -1.58
CA GLN A 125 -8.54 -7.70 -0.60
C GLN A 125 -7.91 -7.21 0.72
N GLY A 126 -8.33 -6.03 1.18
CA GLY A 126 -7.79 -5.45 2.41
C GLY A 126 -6.39 -4.83 2.29
N ASN A 127 -5.78 -4.81 1.09
CA ASN A 127 -4.45 -4.25 0.88
C ASN A 127 -4.49 -2.81 0.37
N GLU A 128 -3.55 -1.99 0.86
CA GLU A 128 -3.45 -0.57 0.54
C GLU A 128 -2.97 -0.31 -0.90
N PRO A 129 -3.58 0.64 -1.62
CA PRO A 129 -3.19 0.99 -2.98
C PRO A 129 -1.88 1.79 -3.03
N ALA A 130 -1.09 1.56 -4.07
CA ALA A 130 -0.04 2.49 -4.48
C ALA A 130 -0.62 3.53 -5.46
N PRO A 131 -0.35 4.85 -5.29
CA PRO A 131 -0.79 5.84 -6.27
C PRO A 131 -0.09 5.61 -7.62
N ARG A 132 -0.82 5.78 -8.73
CA ARG A 132 -0.23 5.76 -10.08
C ARG A 132 0.81 6.86 -10.27
N TRP A 133 0.57 8.02 -9.67
CA TRP A 133 1.44 9.17 -9.73
C TRP A 133 1.45 9.90 -8.40
N GLN A 134 2.64 10.29 -7.94
CA GLN A 134 2.81 11.21 -6.83
C GLN A 134 3.90 12.22 -7.18
N HIS A 135 3.77 13.45 -6.69
CA HIS A 135 4.84 14.43 -6.82
C HIS A 135 4.83 15.46 -5.70
N ILE A 136 5.96 16.14 -5.56
CA ILE A 136 6.05 17.45 -4.96
C ILE A 136 6.62 18.42 -6.00
N VAL A 137 5.99 19.58 -6.15
CA VAL A 137 6.49 20.68 -6.97
C VAL A 137 6.70 21.90 -6.09
N ARG A 138 7.83 22.58 -6.25
CA ARG A 138 8.15 23.85 -5.61
C ARG A 138 8.51 24.90 -6.65
N VAL A 139 8.03 26.10 -6.42
CA VAL A 139 8.38 27.28 -7.21
C VAL A 139 8.77 28.38 -6.23
N ASP A 140 10.03 28.76 -6.26
CA ASP A 140 10.57 29.88 -5.50
C ASP A 140 10.79 31.06 -6.43
N TRP A 141 10.32 32.23 -6.02
CA TRP A 141 10.48 33.48 -6.73
C TRP A 141 11.25 34.49 -5.88
N THR A 142 12.32 35.04 -6.46
CA THR A 142 13.11 36.11 -5.85
C THR A 142 12.87 37.40 -6.60
N SER A 143 12.34 38.40 -5.91
CA SER A 143 12.06 39.72 -6.49
C SER A 143 13.38 40.42 -6.87
N PRO A 144 13.43 41.14 -8.00
CA PRO A 144 14.60 41.93 -8.38
C PRO A 144 14.70 43.23 -7.54
N GLU A 145 13.61 43.66 -6.92
CA GLU A 145 13.47 44.97 -6.26
C GLU A 145 13.22 44.87 -4.75
N ALA A 146 12.75 43.72 -4.27
CA ALA A 146 12.43 43.49 -2.87
C ALA A 146 13.39 42.46 -2.26
N SER A 147 13.80 42.69 -1.01
CA SER A 147 14.57 41.73 -0.25
C SER A 147 13.67 40.60 0.24
N GLY A 148 13.60 39.48 -0.50
CA GLY A 148 12.90 38.29 -0.05
C GLY A 148 12.70 37.24 -1.13
N VAL A 149 12.49 36.00 -0.70
CA VAL A 149 12.08 34.87 -1.53
C VAL A 149 10.65 34.49 -1.16
N THR A 150 9.78 34.35 -2.15
CA THR A 150 8.42 33.83 -1.97
C THR A 150 8.33 32.46 -2.61
N GLY A 151 7.88 31.46 -1.86
CA GLY A 151 7.77 30.08 -2.34
C GLY A 151 6.33 29.58 -2.37
N LEU A 152 6.01 28.77 -3.37
CA LEU A 152 4.81 27.94 -3.43
C LEU A 152 5.21 26.47 -3.52
N SER A 153 4.53 25.61 -2.77
CA SER A 153 4.71 24.16 -2.85
C SER A 153 3.37 23.45 -3.02
N ASN A 154 3.34 22.43 -3.87
CA ASN A 154 2.20 21.51 -4.00
C ASN A 154 2.67 20.07 -3.85
N ARG A 155 1.93 19.28 -3.07
CA ARG A 155 2.09 17.82 -2.98
C ARG A 155 0.82 17.18 -3.50
N PHE A 156 0.98 16.18 -4.36
CA PHE A 156 -0.14 15.52 -5.03
C PHE A 156 0.05 14.01 -5.05
N TYR A 157 -1.08 13.31 -4.94
CA TYR A 157 -1.20 11.87 -5.14
C TYR A 157 -2.40 11.62 -6.05
N SER A 158 -2.24 10.74 -7.03
CA SER A 158 -3.36 10.27 -7.85
C SER A 158 -4.37 9.52 -7.00
N SER A 159 -5.64 9.60 -7.37
CA SER A 159 -6.71 8.82 -6.73
C SER A 159 -6.53 7.30 -6.89
N TYR A 160 -7.28 6.57 -6.08
CA TYR A 160 -7.46 5.12 -6.19
C TYR A 160 -8.94 4.77 -6.21
N ILE A 161 -9.26 3.56 -6.67
CA ILE A 161 -10.59 2.96 -6.60
C ILE A 161 -10.65 2.11 -5.33
N ASP A 162 -11.69 2.33 -4.52
CA ASP A 162 -11.96 1.58 -3.29
C ASP A 162 -12.72 0.27 -3.57
N GLU A 163 -12.62 -0.70 -2.66
CA GLU A 163 -13.29 -2.00 -2.75
C GLU A 163 -14.81 -1.89 -2.49
N ASN A 164 -15.33 -0.75 -2.03
CA ASN A 164 -16.75 -0.55 -1.76
C ASN A 164 -17.61 -0.17 -2.99
N THR A 165 -17.35 -0.76 -4.16
CA THR A 165 -18.32 -0.72 -5.26
C THR A 165 -19.34 -1.83 -5.05
N ILE A 166 -20.50 -1.46 -4.51
CA ILE A 166 -21.68 -2.33 -4.50
C ILE A 166 -21.92 -2.76 -5.95
N ALA A 167 -21.69 -4.04 -6.24
CA ALA A 167 -22.04 -4.62 -7.53
C ALA A 167 -23.55 -4.40 -7.73
N SER A 168 -23.90 -3.50 -8.65
CA SER A 168 -25.25 -3.29 -9.16
C SER A 168 -25.64 -4.39 -10.13
#